data_AF-A0A179S664-F1
#
_entry.id   AF-A0A179S664-F1
#
_cell.length_a   1.000
_cell.length_b   1.000
_cell.length_c   1.000
_cell.angle_alpha   90.00
_cell.angle_beta   90.00
_cell.angle_gamma   90.00
#
_symmetry.space_group_name_H-M   'P 1'
#
loop_
_entity.id
_entity.type
_entity.pdbx_description
1 polymer ?
#
loop_
_entity_poly.entity_id
_entity_poly.type
_entity_poly.pdbx_seq_one_letter_code
_entity_poly.pdbx_strand_id
1 'polypeptide(L)' 'MTAEDVRALLRQRVETAGSANAWARLNGVSHAYVLDTMARRRAPGPAILHALGLEKDDASYRVKESACGRPA' A
#
# COMPACT_ATOMS: atom_id res chain seq x y z
N MET A 1 -6.31 -2.47 -11.53
CA MET A 1 -6.00 -3.36 -10.38
C MET A 1 -7.27 -3.62 -9.59
N THR A 2 -7.37 -4.74 -8.88
CA THR A 2 -8.48 -5.02 -7.94
C THR A 2 -8.01 -4.83 -6.49
N ALA A 3 -8.92 -4.86 -5.52
CA ALA A 3 -8.56 -4.79 -4.09
C ALA A 3 -7.62 -5.92 -3.65
N GLU A 4 -7.68 -7.08 -4.32
CA GLU A 4 -6.79 -8.21 -4.07
C GLU A 4 -5.37 -7.96 -4.59
N ASP A 5 -5.28 -7.33 -5.76
CA ASP A 5 -4.01 -6.93 -6.36
C ASP A 5 -3.27 -5.91 -5.47
N VAL A 6 -4.01 -4.94 -4.91
CA VAL A 6 -3.48 -3.97 -3.93
C VAL A 6 -2.96 -4.68 -2.66
N ARG A 7 -3.67 -5.72 -2.18
CA ARG A 7 -3.23 -6.50 -1.02
C ARG A 7 -1.98 -7.32 -1.31
N ALA A 8 -1.88 -7.91 -2.49
CA ALA A 8 -0.68 -8.63 -2.93
C ALA A 8 0.52 -7.68 -3.01
N LEU A 9 0.32 -6.50 -3.60
CA LEU A 9 1.35 -5.46 -3.66
C LEU A 9 1.77 -4.98 -2.26
N LEU A 10 0.80 -4.76 -1.37
CA LEU A 10 1.04 -4.37 0.01
C LEU A 10 1.89 -5.42 0.73
N ARG A 11 1.55 -6.72 0.58
CA ARG A 11 2.35 -7.81 1.15
C ARG A 11 3.78 -7.80 0.63
N GLN A 12 3.99 -7.68 -0.69
CA GLN A 12 5.35 -7.60 -1.26
C GLN A 12 6.14 -6.41 -0.73
N ARG A 13 5.52 -5.22 -0.61
CA ARG A 13 6.18 -4.03 -0.06
C ARG A 13 6.50 -4.19 1.41
N VAL A 14 5.62 -4.84 2.17
CA VAL A 14 5.83 -5.19 3.58
C VAL A 14 6.99 -6.17 3.74
N GLU A 15 7.08 -7.21 2.90
CA GLU A 15 8.19 -8.17 2.91
C GLU A 15 9.51 -7.50 2.52
N THR A 16 9.49 -6.60 1.53
CA THR A 16 10.67 -5.81 1.12
C THR A 16 11.14 -4.87 2.22
N ALA A 17 10.22 -4.27 2.97
CA ALA A 17 10.52 -3.45 4.14
C ALA A 17 10.90 -4.30 5.38
N GLY A 18 10.80 -5.62 5.28
CA GLY A 18 11.10 -6.59 6.35
C GLY A 18 9.96 -6.81 7.35
N SER A 19 9.01 -5.88 7.49
CA SER A 19 7.87 -6.03 8.42
C SER A 19 6.75 -5.04 8.15
N ALA A 20 5.51 -5.42 8.48
CA ALA A 20 4.35 -4.55 8.32
C ALA A 20 4.47 -3.27 9.16
N ASN A 21 5.04 -3.40 10.36
CA ASN A 21 5.31 -2.28 11.24
C ASN A 21 6.39 -1.33 10.67
N ALA A 22 7.46 -1.88 10.07
CA ALA A 22 8.51 -1.09 9.45
C ALA A 22 7.97 -0.31 8.24
N TRP A 23 7.21 -0.99 7.36
CA TRP A 23 6.55 -0.35 6.23
C TRP A 23 5.55 0.73 6.68
N ALA A 24 4.72 0.43 7.67
CA ALA A 24 3.75 1.36 8.24
C ALA A 24 4.45 2.61 8.79
N ARG A 25 5.54 2.45 9.55
CA ARG A 25 6.32 3.56 10.11
C ARG A 25 7.03 4.40 9.05
N LEU A 26 7.56 3.78 8.00
CA LEU A 26 8.19 4.47 6.87
C LEU A 26 7.19 5.32 6.07
N ASN A 27 5.95 4.87 5.96
CA ASN A 27 4.92 5.52 5.17
C ASN A 27 3.94 6.36 6.01
N GLY A 28 4.16 6.46 7.33
CA GLY A 28 3.28 7.21 8.23
C GLY A 28 1.88 6.62 8.37
N VAL A 29 1.71 5.32 8.12
CA VAL A 29 0.43 4.61 8.23
C VAL A 29 0.38 3.82 9.53
N SER A 30 -0.81 3.59 10.08
CA SER A 30 -0.95 2.81 11.31
C SER A 30 -0.80 1.32 11.05
N HIS A 31 0.03 0.62 11.82
CA HIS A 31 0.27 -0.82 11.65
C HIS A 31 -1.03 -1.64 11.72
N ALA A 32 -1.92 -1.30 12.65
CA ALA A 32 -3.24 -1.92 12.75
C ALA A 32 -4.06 -1.76 11.46
N TYR A 33 -3.94 -0.61 10.79
CA TYR A 33 -4.63 -0.35 9.52
C TYR A 33 -4.11 -1.21 8.37
N VAL A 34 -2.79 -1.46 8.34
CA VAL A 34 -2.15 -2.36 7.38
C VAL A 34 -2.62 -3.81 7.61
N LEU A 35 -2.63 -4.28 8.86
CA LEU A 35 -3.13 -5.61 9.22
C LEU A 35 -4.60 -5.80 8.89
N ASP A 36 -5.44 -4.81 9.19
CA ASP A 36 -6.89 -4.84 8.94
C ASP A 36 -7.21 -4.88 7.43
N THR A 37 -6.40 -4.18 6.63
CA THR A 37 -6.48 -4.21 5.16
C THR A 37 -6.05 -5.56 4.59
N MET A 38 -4.98 -6.16 5.14
CA MET A 38 -4.53 -7.52 4.79
C MET A 38 -5.56 -8.59 5.19
N ALA A 39 -6.18 -8.44 6.36
CA ALA A 39 -7.20 -9.34 6.89
C ALA A 39 -8.55 -9.25 6.18
N ARG A 40 -8.65 -8.44 5.11
CA ARG A 40 -9.90 -8.12 4.39
C ARG A 40 -11.00 -7.48 5.24
N ARG A 41 -10.69 -7.06 6.48
CA ARG A 41 -11.65 -6.43 7.39
C ARG A 41 -12.00 -5.00 6.96
N ARG A 42 -11.08 -4.34 6.24
CA ARG A 42 -11.29 -2.99 5.72
C ARG A 42 -10.73 -2.84 4.32
N ALA A 43 -11.38 -1.99 3.54
CA ALA A 43 -10.93 -1.66 2.21
C ALA A 43 -9.62 -0.85 2.29
N PRO A 44 -8.67 -1.07 1.36
CA PRO A 44 -7.47 -0.26 1.27
C PRO A 44 -7.88 1.20 1.00
N GLY A 45 -7.75 2.04 2.03
CA GLY A 45 -8.13 3.44 1.92
C GLY A 45 -7.00 4.33 1.38
N PRO A 46 -7.27 5.64 1.27
CA PRO A 46 -6.40 6.59 0.59
C PRO A 46 -4.99 6.65 1.19
N ALA A 47 -4.83 6.40 2.49
CA ALA A 47 -3.49 6.39 3.12
C ALA A 47 -2.59 5.24 2.64
N ILE A 48 -3.13 4.02 2.51
CA ILE A 48 -2.38 2.87 2.00
C ILE A 48 -2.14 3.04 0.49
N LEU A 49 -3.12 3.55 -0.23
CA LEU A 49 -2.98 3.83 -1.66
C LEU A 49 -1.87 4.86 -1.89
N HIS A 50 -1.89 5.99 -1.19
CA HIS A 50 -0.85 7.02 -1.30
C HIS A 50 0.55 6.48 -0.94
N ALA A 51 0.65 5.65 0.10
CA ALA A 51 1.89 4.96 0.47
C ALA A 51 2.38 3.96 -0.59
N LEU A 52 1.47 3.38 -1.37
CA LEU A 52 1.79 2.51 -2.50
C LEU A 52 2.00 3.27 -3.81
N GLY A 53 1.80 4.60 -3.82
CA GLY A 53 1.79 5.39 -5.07
C GLY A 53 0.59 5.06 -5.94
N LEU A 54 -0.57 4.81 -5.32
CA LEU A 54 -1.83 4.49 -5.98
C LEU A 54 -2.84 5.60 -5.64
N GLU A 55 -3.75 5.90 -6.56
CA GLU A 55 -4.87 6.81 -6.32
C GLU A 55 -6.20 6.06 -6.51
N LYS A 56 -7.19 6.38 -5.67
CA LYS A 56 -8.54 5.84 -5.78
C LYS A 56 -9.32 6.70 -6.77
N ASP A 57 -9.54 6.20 -7.98
CA ASP A 57 -10.58 6.69 -8.87
C ASP A 57 -11.81 5.79 -8.71
N ASP A 58 -13.00 6.37 -8.63
CA ASP A 58 -14.19 5.87 -7.92
C ASP A 58 -14.71 4.46 -8.31
N ALA A 59 -14.17 3.80 -9.33
CA ALA A 59 -14.45 2.39 -9.64
C ALA A 59 -13.25 1.58 -10.18
N SER A 60 -12.03 2.13 -10.18
CA SER A 60 -10.86 1.40 -10.71
C SER A 60 -9.55 1.84 -10.08
N TYR A 61 -8.83 0.88 -9.48
CA TYR A 61 -7.51 1.11 -8.89
C TYR A 61 -6.49 1.26 -10.04
N ARG A 62 -5.95 2.48 -10.24
CA ARG A 62 -4.92 2.79 -11.26
C ARG A 62 -3.57 3.02 -10.58
N VAL A 63 -2.51 2.42 -11.12
CA VAL A 63 -1.14 2.65 -10.67
C VAL A 63 -0.76 4.08 -11.00
N LYS A 64 -0.35 4.87 -10.00
CA LYS A 64 0.37 6.11 -10.27
C LYS A 64 1.80 5.67 -10.55
N GLU A 65 2.22 5.75 -11.81
CA GLU A 65 3.65 5.66 -12.15
C GLU A 65 4.35 6.84 -11.47
N SER A 66 4.72 6.64 -10.21
CA SER A 66 5.47 7.61 -9.44
C SER A 66 6.90 7.51 -9.94
N ALA A 67 7.26 8.48 -10.77
CA ALA A 67 8.53 8.64 -11.41
C ALA A 67 9.72 8.48 -10.45
N CYS A 68 10.67 7.67 -10.91
CA CYS A 68 12.13 7.80 -10.83
C CYS A 68 12.75 8.61 -9.68
N GLY A 69 13.59 7.94 -8.90
CA GLY A 69 14.59 8.56 -8.04
C GLY A 69 15.59 7.52 -7.51
N ARG A 70 16.44 6.98 -8.40
CA ARG A 70 17.60 6.15 -8.04
C ARG A 70 18.76 7.06 -7.66
N PRO A 71 19.36 7.00 -6.46
CA PRO A 71 20.71 7.49 -6.29
C PRO A 71 21.72 6.38 -6.64
N ALA A 72 22.75 6.79 -7.36
CA ALA A 72 23.94 6.01 -7.69
C ALA A 72 24.89 5.89 -6.49
#